data_AF-A0A699UPN0-F1
#
_entry.id   AF-A0A699UPN0-F1
#
_cell.length_a   1.000
_cell.length_b   1.000
_cell.length_c   1.000
_cell.angle_alpha   90.00
_cell.angle_beta   90.00
_cell.angle_gamma   90.00
#
_symmetry.space_group_name_H-M   'P 1'
#
loop_
_entity.id
_entity.type
_entity.pdbx_description
1 polymer ?
#
loop_
_entity_poly.entity_id
_entity_poly.type
_entity_poly.pdbx_seq_one_letter_code
_entity_poly.pdbx_strand_id
1 'polypeptide(L)' 'VRYHFIKEHVEKGTFELYFVKTDYQLADIFTKALPADRFNYLVCRIGMRSLSPQELERLAKSQ' A
#
# COMPACT_ATOMS: atom_id res chain seq x y z
N VAL A 1 -8.76 23.85 -10.24
CA VAL A 1 -9.01 24.22 -8.82
C VAL A 1 -8.40 23.23 -7.78
N ARG A 2 -8.09 21.96 -8.08
CA ARG A 2 -7.48 21.04 -7.08
C ARG A 2 -5.97 21.22 -6.82
N TYR A 3 -5.21 21.71 -7.80
CA TYR A 3 -3.77 21.90 -7.66
C TYR A 3 -3.41 23.00 -6.64
N HIS A 4 -4.22 24.07 -6.57
CA HIS A 4 -4.01 25.14 -5.60
C HIS A 4 -4.15 24.65 -4.16
N PHE A 5 -5.15 23.81 -3.87
CA PHE A 5 -5.36 23.25 -2.53
C PHE A 5 -4.17 22.41 -2.06
N ILE A 6 -3.72 21.45 -2.88
CA ILE A 6 -2.58 20.58 -2.52
C ILE A 6 -1.31 21.42 -2.42
N LYS A 7 -1.05 22.30 -3.39
CA LYS A 7 0.16 23.15 -3.42
C LYS A 7 0.24 24.07 -2.20
N GLU A 8 -0.86 24.71 -1.82
CA GLU A 8 -0.92 25.60 -0.65
C GLU A 8 -0.56 24.88 0.65
N HIS A 9 -1.04 23.64 0.84
CA HIS A 9 -0.74 22.87 2.05
C HIS A 9 0.69 22.34 2.06
N VAL A 10 1.28 22.07 0.89
CA VAL A 10 2.72 21.76 0.77
C VAL A 10 3.56 22.99 1.11
N GLU A 11 3.23 24.16 0.56
CA GLU A 11 3.94 25.42 0.85
C GLU A 11 3.83 25.83 2.32
N LYS A 12 2.70 25.53 2.96
CA LYS A 12 2.50 25.72 4.41
C LYS A 12 3.19 24.66 5.28
N GLY A 13 3.79 23.62 4.68
CA GLY A 13 4.42 22.52 5.40
C GLY A 13 3.44 21.62 6.17
N THR A 14 2.15 21.61 5.80
CA THR A 14 1.14 20.73 6.44
C THR A 14 1.42 19.26 6.12
N PHE A 15 1.95 18.99 4.93
CA PHE A 15 2.50 17.69 4.55
C PHE A 15 3.57 17.89 3.49
N GLU A 16 4.44 16.89 3.37
CA GLU A 16 5.50 16.88 2.37
C GLU A 16 5.19 15.85 1.29
N LEU A 17 5.59 16.15 0.06
CA LEU A 17 5.43 15.25 -1.07
C LEU A 17 6.79 14.63 -1.40
N TYR A 18 6.81 13.30 -1.43
CA TYR A 18 7.96 12.52 -1.86
C TYR A 18 7.64 11.79 -3.15
N PHE A 19 8.57 11.84 -4.10
CA PHE A 19 8.44 11.05 -5.32
C PHE A 19 8.65 9.57 -5.00
N VAL A 20 7.67 8.75 -5.38
CA VAL A 20 7.76 7.29 -5.33
C VAL A 20 7.71 6.79 -6.77
N LYS A 21 8.72 6.00 -7.18
CA LYS A 21 8.67 5.34 -8.49
C LYS A 21 7.43 4.46 -8.56
N THR A 22 6.80 4.37 -9.72
CA THR A 22 5.61 3.53 -9.94
C THR A 22 5.84 2.09 -9.47
N ASP A 23 7.06 1.57 -9.66
CA ASP A 23 7.43 0.23 -9.23
C ASP A 23 7.55 0.04 -7.70
N TYR A 24 7.39 1.09 -6.91
CA TYR A 24 7.40 1.02 -5.45
C TYR A 24 6.14 1.61 -4.81
N GLN A 25 5.15 2.01 -5.60
CA GLN A 25 3.92 2.58 -5.08
C GLN A 25 3.02 1.49 -4.46
N LEU A 26 3.17 1.26 -3.15
CA LEU A 26 2.43 0.22 -2.41
C LEU A 26 0.91 0.42 -2.45
N ALA A 27 0.44 1.67 -2.56
CA ALA A 27 -0.98 1.99 -2.69
C ALA A 27 -1.63 1.41 -3.96
N ASP A 28 -0.85 1.02 -4.96
CA ASP A 28 -1.36 0.41 -6.18
C ASP A 28 -2.06 -0.93 -5.92
N ILE A 29 -1.70 -1.64 -4.84
CA ILE A 29 -2.38 -2.88 -4.41
C ILE A 29 -3.89 -2.65 -4.22
N PHE A 30 -4.28 -1.50 -3.70
CA PHE A 30 -5.67 -1.20 -3.33
C PHE A 30 -6.45 -0.46 -4.41
N THR A 31 -5.77 0.04 -5.44
CA THR A 31 -6.36 1.00 -6.40
C THR A 31 -6.29 0.55 -7.85
N LYS A 32 -5.52 -0.50 -8.15
CA LYS A 32 -5.31 -0.98 -9.53
C LYS A 32 -5.49 -2.49 -9.63
N ALA A 33 -5.95 -2.94 -10.80
CA ALA A 33 -5.78 -4.32 -11.21
C ALA A 33 -4.32 -4.53 -11.66
N LEU A 34 -3.57 -5.33 -10.92
CA LEU A 34 -2.16 -5.58 -11.18
C LEU A 34 -1.94 -6.99 -11.75
N PRO A 35 -0.94 -7.17 -12.64
CA PRO A 35 -0.42 -8.49 -12.97
C PRO A 35 0.00 -9.26 -11.70
N ALA A 36 -0.13 -10.60 -11.73
CA ALA A 36 0.05 -11.44 -10.54
C ALA A 36 1.46 -11.33 -9.92
N ASP A 37 2.49 -11.27 -10.75
CA ASP A 37 3.89 -11.04 -10.34
C ASP A 37 4.05 -9.71 -9.61
N ARG A 38 3.45 -8.64 -10.14
CA ARG A 38 3.47 -7.31 -9.56
C ARG A 38 2.70 -7.23 -8.25
N PHE A 39 1.54 -7.86 -8.19
CA PHE A 39 0.73 -7.97 -6.98
C PHE A 39 1.51 -8.70 -5.89
N ASN A 40 2.07 -9.89 -6.19
CA ASN A 40 2.85 -10.68 -5.23
C ASN A 40 4.06 -9.91 -4.69
N TYR A 41 4.78 -9.20 -5.57
CA TYR A 41 5.89 -8.33 -5.15
C TYR A 41 5.45 -7.30 -4.11
N LEU A 42 4.35 -6.59 -4.37
CA LEU A 42 3.86 -5.53 -3.48
C LEU A 42 3.26 -6.08 -2.17
N VAL A 43 2.56 -7.23 -2.21
CA VAL A 43 2.05 -7.94 -1.02
C VAL A 43 3.20 -8.28 -0.05
N CYS A 44 4.31 -8.81 -0.57
CA CYS A 44 5.49 -9.07 0.26
C CYS A 44 6.05 -7.78 0.88
N ARG A 45 6.06 -6.67 0.13
CA ARG A 45 6.61 -5.38 0.59
C ARG A 45 5.79 -4.71 1.69
N ILE A 46 4.48 -4.94 1.75
CA ILE A 46 3.62 -4.43 2.85
C ILE A 46 3.64 -5.35 4.08
N GLY A 47 4.40 -6.44 4.06
CA GLY A 47 4.53 -7.37 5.19
C GLY A 47 3.33 -8.31 5.35
N MET A 48 2.45 -8.39 4.35
CA MET A 48 1.39 -9.39 4.33
C MET A 48 2.00 -10.79 4.18
N ARG A 49 1.52 -11.73 4.99
CA ARG A 49 1.94 -13.13 4.96
C ARG A 49 0.78 -13.99 4.49
N SER A 50 1.08 -14.94 3.62
CA SER A 50 0.14 -16.01 3.30
C SER A 50 0.13 -16.99 4.47
N LEU A 51 -1.05 -17.36 4.93
CA LEU A 51 -1.24 -18.34 5.99
C LEU A 51 -1.74 -19.64 5.37
N SER A 52 -1.21 -20.76 5.85
CA SER A 52 -1.81 -22.06 5.63
C SER A 52 -3.16 -22.17 6.35
N PRO A 53 -4.06 -23.06 5.91
CA PRO A 53 -5.32 -23.32 6.61
C PRO A 53 -5.11 -23.66 8.09
N GLN A 54 -4.04 -24.40 8.42
CA GLN A 54 -3.70 -24.76 9.79
C GLN A 54 -3.30 -23.55 10.64
N GLU A 55 -2.50 -22.64 10.10
CA GLU A 55 -2.13 -21.39 10.79
C GLU A 55 -3.34 -20.47 10.98
N LEU A 56 -4.22 -20.41 9.98
CA LEU A 56 -5.45 -19.66 10.06
C LEU A 56 -6.38 -20.20 11.16
N GLU A 57 -6.56 -21.51 11.25
CA GLU A 57 -7.33 -22.14 12.32
C GLU A 57 -6.72 -21.88 13.71
N ARG A 58 -5.38 -21.90 13.82
CA ARG A 58 -4.70 -21.61 15.08
C ARG A 58 -4.94 -20.18 15.53
N LEU A 59 -4.90 -19.20 14.61
CA LEU A 59 -5.19 -17.80 14.92
C LEU A 59 -6.65 -17.61 15.35
N ALA A 60 -7.60 -18.24 14.66
CA ALA A 60 -9.02 -18.14 14.97
C ALA A 60 -9.37 -18.73 16.35
N LYS A 61 -8.60 -19.71 16.83
CA LYS A 61 -8.77 -20.35 18.16
C LYS A 61 -8.03 -19.61 19.28
N SER A 62 -7.20 -18.61 18.95
CA SER A 62 -6.42 -17.82 19.92
C SER A 62 -7.06 -16.46 20.27
N GLN A 63 -8.22 -16.14 19.70
CA GLN A 63 -9.08 -15.00 20.08
C GLN A 63 -10.23 -15.48 20.96
#